data_AF-A0AAJ3XI09-F1
#
_entry.id   AF-A0AAJ3XI09-F1
#
_cell.length_a   1.000
_cell.length_b   1.000
_cell.length_c   1.000
_cell.angle_alpha   90.00
_cell.angle_beta   90.00
_cell.angle_gamma   90.00
#
_symmetry.space_group_name_H-M   'P 1'
#
loop_
_entity.id
_entity.type
_entity.pdbx_description
1 polymer ?
#
loop_
_entity_poly.entity_id
_entity_poly.type
_entity_poly.pdbx_seq_one_letter_code
_entity_poly.pdbx_strand_id
1 'polypeptide(L)'
;MKSRTIKISFALALLAAATILAWSRYPQFRNAVTPGDAVTQNSPSLTLSGASGGGIGDSSQQVTASFENVGAAAAVTLHIRPNWHVNANPASLDYLIPTTISVEQGGDIHPVAAQYPAGMNSGIRVDDKELNVYEDGTRIPVSDLPNGPNVHLIVRVQACSSDGVCLPPANIPAPMSMR
;
A
#
# COMPACT_ATOMS: atom_id res chain seq x y z
N MET A 1 -51.51 11.55 26.41
CA MET A 1 -51.60 12.48 25.26
C MET A 1 -51.68 13.92 25.73
N LYS A 2 -50.72 14.79 25.39
CA LYS A 2 -50.97 16.24 25.23
C LYS A 2 -49.82 16.88 24.43
N SER A 3 -50.08 17.23 23.18
CA SER A 3 -49.09 17.88 22.31
C SER A 3 -48.89 19.35 22.71
N ARG A 4 -47.68 19.88 22.48
CA ARG A 4 -47.38 21.32 22.49
C ARG A 4 -46.49 21.68 21.32
N THR A 5 -47.10 21.92 20.16
CA THR A 5 -46.45 22.52 19.00
C THR A 5 -45.98 23.93 19.32
N ILE A 6 -44.73 24.27 19.03
CA ILE A 6 -44.19 25.64 19.09
C ILE A 6 -43.86 26.09 17.66
N LYS A 7 -44.05 27.38 17.38
CA LYS A 7 -44.14 27.93 16.01
C LYS A 7 -42.78 28.24 15.41
N ILE A 8 -42.70 28.10 14.09
CA ILE A 8 -41.56 28.51 13.26
C ILE A 8 -41.60 30.03 13.06
N SER A 9 -40.44 30.69 13.11
CA SER A 9 -40.25 32.06 12.60
C SER A 9 -39.22 32.03 11.46
N PHE A 10 -39.65 32.40 10.25
CA PHE A 10 -38.78 32.58 9.09
C PHE A 10 -38.08 33.95 9.13
N ALA A 11 -36.85 34.01 8.64
CA ALA A 11 -36.12 35.25 8.37
C ALA A 11 -35.41 35.17 7.00
N LEU A 12 -36.16 35.47 5.94
CA LEU A 12 -35.63 36.03 4.68
C LEU A 12 -35.41 37.55 4.90
N ALA A 13 -34.60 38.32 4.16
CA ALA A 13 -33.47 38.12 3.23
C ALA A 13 -32.89 39.55 2.97
N LEU A 14 -32.19 40.00 1.90
CA LEU A 14 -31.69 39.44 0.63
C LEU A 14 -30.61 40.41 0.09
N LEU A 15 -29.39 39.97 -0.25
CA LEU A 15 -28.38 40.63 -1.13
C LEU A 15 -27.23 39.61 -1.34
N ALA A 16 -26.76 39.18 -2.52
CA ALA A 16 -26.66 39.73 -3.89
C ALA A 16 -25.59 40.83 -4.06
N ALA A 17 -24.67 40.80 -5.03
CA ALA A 17 -24.28 39.76 -6.01
C ALA A 17 -22.90 40.09 -6.64
N ALA A 18 -22.37 39.18 -7.49
CA ALA A 18 -21.18 39.34 -8.35
C ALA A 18 -19.81 39.37 -7.60
N THR A 19 -18.66 39.04 -8.20
CA THR A 19 -18.30 39.00 -9.63
C THR A 19 -17.71 37.66 -10.12
N ILE A 20 -17.95 37.37 -11.40
CA ILE A 20 -17.20 36.39 -12.21
C ILE A 20 -16.18 37.18 -13.05
N LEU A 21 -14.93 36.70 -13.21
CA LEU A 21 -14.11 37.07 -14.38
C LEU A 21 -12.93 36.12 -14.63
N ALA A 22 -12.73 35.79 -15.91
CA ALA A 22 -11.47 35.39 -16.55
C ALA A 22 -10.64 34.23 -15.94
N TRP A 23 -11.06 32.98 -16.20
CA TRP A 23 -10.08 31.89 -16.38
C TRP A 23 -9.16 32.24 -17.55
N SER A 24 -7.89 32.52 -17.25
CA SER A 24 -6.85 32.78 -18.25
C SER A 24 -5.48 32.40 -17.66
N ARG A 25 -4.45 32.32 -18.51
CA ARG A 25 -3.06 31.89 -18.18
C ARG A 25 -2.85 30.38 -17.99
N TYR A 26 -3.37 29.58 -18.92
CA TYR A 26 -2.59 28.44 -19.43
C TYR A 26 -1.56 28.95 -20.45
N PRO A 27 -0.25 29.01 -20.13
CA PRO A 27 0.79 29.16 -21.15
C PRO A 27 1.04 27.80 -21.83
N GLN A 28 0.20 27.46 -22.80
CA GLN A 28 0.51 26.37 -23.74
C GLN A 28 1.78 26.73 -24.54
N PHE A 29 2.68 25.75 -24.68
CA PHE A 29 3.83 25.66 -25.59
C PHE A 29 4.32 26.96 -26.27
N ARG A 30 5.39 27.55 -25.73
CA ARG A 30 6.20 28.59 -26.42
C ARG A 30 7.71 28.36 -26.29
N ASN A 31 8.22 27.30 -26.89
CA ASN A 31 9.62 27.22 -27.32
C ASN A 31 9.65 27.21 -28.85
N ALA A 32 10.23 28.24 -29.46
CA ALA A 32 10.38 28.31 -30.91
C ALA A 32 11.63 27.53 -31.33
N VAL A 33 11.47 26.57 -32.24
CA VAL A 33 12.61 25.90 -32.88
C VAL A 33 13.15 26.81 -33.98
N THR A 34 14.39 27.28 -33.82
CA THR A 34 15.13 27.96 -34.88
C THR A 34 15.68 26.94 -35.88
N PRO A 35 15.35 27.05 -37.19
CA PRO A 35 15.89 26.15 -38.20
C PRO A 35 17.33 26.54 -38.56
N GLY A 36 18.31 25.89 -37.93
CA GLY A 36 19.72 26.12 -38.21
C GLY A 36 20.63 25.57 -37.13
N ASP A 37 20.96 24.27 -37.21
CA ASP A 37 22.33 23.85 -37.52
C ASP A 37 22.39 22.33 -37.77
N ALA A 38 23.47 21.87 -38.42
CA ALA A 38 23.57 20.53 -39.00
C ALA A 38 24.03 19.44 -38.04
N VAL A 39 23.69 18.19 -38.40
CA VAL A 39 23.99 16.96 -37.66
C VAL A 39 25.47 16.83 -37.27
N THR A 40 25.72 16.54 -36.00
CA THR A 40 26.87 15.71 -35.59
C THR A 40 26.44 14.78 -34.46
N GLN A 41 26.43 13.46 -34.72
CA GLN A 41 26.07 12.47 -33.71
C GLN A 41 27.29 12.15 -32.81
N ASN A 42 27.37 12.82 -31.67
CA ASN A 42 28.17 12.37 -30.53
C ASN A 42 27.22 12.06 -29.38
N SER A 43 26.93 10.79 -29.14
CA SER A 43 26.05 10.35 -28.05
C SER A 43 26.68 10.64 -26.69
N PRO A 44 26.09 11.52 -25.85
CA PRO A 44 26.52 11.62 -24.46
C PRO A 44 26.02 10.37 -23.71
N SER A 45 26.95 9.57 -23.19
CA SER A 45 26.61 8.52 -22.22
C SER A 45 25.94 9.19 -21.01
N LEU A 46 24.66 8.91 -20.79
CA LEU A 46 23.88 9.52 -19.71
C LEU A 46 24.42 9.06 -18.35
N THR A 47 25.28 9.88 -17.75
CA THR A 47 25.66 9.78 -16.34
C THR A 47 24.44 10.10 -15.49
N LEU A 48 23.78 9.05 -15.00
CA LEU A 48 22.49 9.14 -14.29
C LEU A 48 22.67 9.66 -12.85
N SER A 49 23.08 10.92 -12.73
CA SER A 49 23.28 11.62 -11.47
C SER A 49 21.95 11.94 -10.80
N GLY A 50 21.52 11.09 -9.86
CA GLY A 50 20.67 11.49 -8.73
C GLY A 50 19.26 12.00 -9.05
N ALA A 51 18.62 11.53 -10.12
CA ALA A 51 17.18 11.71 -10.27
C ALA A 51 16.44 10.71 -9.36
N SER A 52 15.53 11.18 -8.50
CA SER A 52 14.63 10.33 -7.73
C SER A 52 13.64 9.65 -8.67
N GLY A 53 13.99 8.46 -9.14
CA GLY A 53 13.29 7.76 -10.21
C GLY A 53 11.86 7.38 -9.82
N GLY A 54 10.88 7.90 -10.56
CA GLY A 54 9.49 7.45 -10.53
C GLY A 54 9.32 6.09 -11.20
N GLY A 55 9.97 5.06 -10.66
CA GLY A 55 9.65 3.67 -11.00
C GLY A 55 8.24 3.30 -10.51
N ILE A 56 7.61 2.35 -11.17
CA ILE A 56 6.36 1.76 -10.68
C ILE A 56 6.72 0.99 -9.41
N GLY A 57 6.35 1.55 -8.25
CA GLY A 57 6.64 0.97 -6.95
C GLY A 57 5.89 -0.34 -6.71
N ASP A 58 6.47 -1.22 -5.89
CA ASP A 58 5.81 -2.42 -5.40
C ASP A 58 5.19 -2.22 -4.00
N SER A 59 4.60 -3.29 -3.46
CA SER A 59 3.90 -3.30 -2.17
C SER A 59 4.75 -2.87 -0.97
N SER A 60 6.09 -2.92 -1.05
CA SER A 60 7.01 -2.45 0.02
C SER A 60 6.94 -0.94 0.28
N GLN A 61 6.41 -0.16 -0.66
CA GLN A 61 6.14 1.26 -0.43
C GLN A 61 4.95 1.53 0.51
N GLN A 62 4.14 0.51 0.78
CA GLN A 62 2.91 0.61 1.58
C GLN A 62 2.87 -0.34 2.78
N VAL A 63 3.75 -1.35 2.81
CA VAL A 63 3.80 -2.39 3.85
C VAL A 63 5.22 -2.59 4.35
N THR A 64 5.40 -2.57 5.67
CA THR A 64 6.58 -3.10 6.35
C THR A 64 6.18 -4.17 7.37
N ALA A 65 7.15 -4.88 7.95
CA ALA A 65 6.88 -5.93 8.92
C ALA A 65 7.87 -5.86 10.09
N SER A 66 7.41 -6.12 11.31
CA SER A 66 8.26 -6.32 12.48
C SER A 66 8.15 -7.76 12.98
N PHE A 67 9.23 -8.27 13.57
CA PHE A 67 9.24 -9.55 14.26
C PHE A 67 9.36 -9.34 15.78
N GLU A 68 8.56 -10.07 16.55
CA GLU A 68 8.63 -10.11 18.00
C GLU A 68 8.82 -11.56 18.46
N ASN A 69 9.75 -11.78 19.40
CA ASN A 69 9.85 -13.03 20.15
C ASN A 69 9.93 -12.70 21.64
N VAL A 70 8.94 -13.18 22.41
CA VAL A 70 8.77 -12.92 23.84
C VAL A 70 8.52 -14.24 24.55
N GLY A 71 9.55 -14.76 25.23
CA GLY A 71 9.49 -16.05 25.92
C GLY A 71 9.35 -17.21 24.94
N ALA A 72 8.16 -17.79 24.86
CA ALA A 72 7.82 -18.87 23.93
C ALA A 72 6.89 -18.41 22.78
N ALA A 73 6.55 -17.12 22.70
CA ALA A 73 5.64 -16.58 21.70
C ALA A 73 6.39 -15.72 20.66
N ALA A 74 6.46 -16.23 19.43
CA ALA A 74 7.00 -15.52 18.28
C ALA A 74 5.89 -15.10 17.30
N ALA A 75 6.03 -13.94 16.65
CA ALA A 75 5.06 -13.44 15.67
C ALA A 75 5.66 -12.40 14.71
N VAL A 76 5.01 -12.27 13.56
CA VAL A 76 5.12 -11.12 12.67
C VAL A 76 3.96 -10.15 12.95
N THR A 77 4.24 -8.85 12.95
CA THR A 77 3.21 -7.80 12.87
C THR A 77 3.36 -7.07 11.54
N LEU A 78 2.25 -6.95 10.79
CA LEU A 78 2.18 -6.15 9.56
C LEU A 78 1.97 -4.68 9.94
N HIS A 79 2.73 -3.78 9.30
CA HIS A 79 2.56 -2.34 9.40
C HIS A 79 2.15 -1.82 8.01
N ILE A 80 0.93 -1.31 7.89
CA ILE A 80 0.28 -1.03 6.61
C ILE A 80 -0.16 0.43 6.58
N ARG A 81 0.21 1.17 5.52
CA ARG A 81 -0.13 2.59 5.42
C ARG A 81 -1.64 2.80 5.30
N PRO A 82 -2.22 3.87 5.89
CA PRO A 82 -3.65 4.15 5.81
C PRO A 82 -4.20 4.14 4.37
N ASN A 83 -5.42 3.63 4.22
CA ASN A 83 -6.12 3.37 2.95
C ASN A 83 -5.48 2.27 2.06
N TRP A 84 -4.60 1.44 2.63
CA TRP A 84 -4.09 0.21 2.02
C TRP A 84 -4.42 -1.01 2.88
N HIS A 85 -4.50 -2.17 2.23
CA HIS A 85 -4.68 -3.48 2.85
C HIS A 85 -3.87 -4.52 2.05
N VAL A 86 -3.72 -5.72 2.61
CA VAL A 86 -3.19 -6.90 1.90
C VAL A 86 -4.18 -8.06 1.97
N ASN A 87 -4.16 -8.99 1.02
CA ASN A 87 -5.07 -10.14 1.06
C ASN A 87 -4.80 -11.03 2.29
N ALA A 88 -5.86 -11.55 2.91
CA ALA A 88 -5.76 -12.53 3.97
C ALA A 88 -5.15 -13.87 3.49
N ASN A 89 -5.00 -14.83 4.40
CA ASN A 89 -4.58 -16.19 4.08
C ASN A 89 -5.49 -17.20 4.81
N PRO A 90 -6.29 -18.02 4.08
CA PRO A 90 -6.40 -18.07 2.62
C PRO A 90 -6.90 -16.75 2.01
N ALA A 91 -6.47 -16.47 0.77
CA ALA A 91 -6.99 -15.34 0.01
C ALA A 91 -8.48 -15.57 -0.34
N SER A 92 -9.20 -14.49 -0.63
CA SER A 92 -10.63 -14.58 -0.89
C SER A 92 -10.96 -15.17 -2.26
N LEU A 93 -10.08 -15.05 -3.25
CA LEU A 93 -10.21 -15.63 -4.59
C LEU A 93 -8.86 -16.24 -4.98
N ASP A 94 -8.86 -17.36 -5.69
CA ASP A 94 -7.66 -18.19 -5.90
C ASP A 94 -6.54 -17.52 -6.72
N TYR A 95 -6.89 -16.45 -7.46
CA TYR A 95 -5.93 -15.64 -8.21
C TYR A 95 -5.38 -14.44 -7.42
N LEU A 96 -5.95 -14.10 -6.27
CA LEU A 96 -5.45 -13.05 -5.39
C LEU A 96 -4.26 -13.58 -4.59
N ILE A 97 -3.20 -12.80 -4.49
CA ILE A 97 -1.97 -13.22 -3.83
C ILE A 97 -2.14 -13.15 -2.30
N PRO A 98 -2.16 -14.29 -1.58
CA PRO A 98 -2.30 -14.31 -0.13
C PRO A 98 -1.04 -13.76 0.56
N THR A 99 -1.23 -13.23 1.77
CA THR A 99 -0.11 -12.94 2.67
C THR A 99 0.53 -14.24 3.15
N THR A 100 1.81 -14.48 2.86
CA THR A 100 2.53 -15.69 3.29
C THR A 100 3.83 -15.36 3.99
N ILE A 101 4.11 -16.03 5.11
CA ILE A 101 5.39 -15.93 5.82
C ILE A 101 6.27 -17.14 5.45
N SER A 102 7.55 -16.87 5.19
CA SER A 102 8.59 -17.84 4.90
C SER A 102 9.91 -17.41 5.56
N VAL A 103 10.84 -18.34 5.74
CA VAL A 103 12.23 -18.03 6.09
C VAL A 103 13.11 -18.21 4.86
N GLU A 104 14.02 -17.29 4.64
CA GLU A 104 15.19 -17.46 3.79
C GLU A 104 16.39 -17.82 4.67
N GLN A 105 17.09 -18.92 4.37
CA GLN A 105 18.31 -19.32 5.06
C GLN A 105 19.33 -19.85 4.04
N GLY A 106 20.52 -19.25 4.01
CA GLY A 106 21.59 -19.64 3.08
C GLY A 106 21.30 -19.38 1.58
N GLY A 107 20.19 -18.70 1.26
CA GLY A 107 19.68 -18.48 -0.10
C GLY A 107 18.50 -19.38 -0.48
N ASP A 108 18.20 -20.41 0.31
CA ASP A 108 17.01 -21.23 0.13
C ASP A 108 15.81 -20.65 0.90
N ILE A 109 14.60 -20.74 0.32
CA ILE A 109 13.36 -20.25 0.92
C ILE A 109 12.49 -21.43 1.39
N HIS A 110 12.02 -21.37 2.62
CA HIS A 110 11.23 -22.41 3.28
C HIS A 110 9.96 -21.83 3.94
N PRO A 111 8.80 -22.51 3.89
CA PRO A 111 7.61 -22.08 4.63
C PRO A 111 7.83 -22.24 6.14
N VAL A 112 7.19 -21.39 6.95
CA VAL A 112 7.16 -21.52 8.41
C VAL A 112 5.78 -21.93 8.91
N ALA A 113 5.70 -22.43 10.15
CA ALA A 113 4.44 -22.72 10.82
C ALA A 113 3.76 -21.42 11.26
N ALA A 114 3.08 -20.75 10.33
CA ALA A 114 2.35 -19.50 10.55
C ALA A 114 0.86 -19.74 10.87
N GLN A 115 0.38 -19.13 11.94
CA GLN A 115 -1.02 -19.21 12.40
C GLN A 115 -1.78 -17.98 11.90
N TYR A 116 -2.22 -18.03 10.65
CA TYR A 116 -2.92 -16.92 10.01
C TYR A 116 -4.26 -16.62 10.72
N PRO A 117 -4.50 -15.37 11.18
CA PRO A 117 -5.76 -14.99 11.79
C PRO A 117 -6.87 -14.90 10.72
N ALA A 118 -8.14 -14.87 11.15
CA ALA A 118 -9.23 -14.55 10.25
C ALA A 118 -9.07 -13.12 9.70
N GLY A 119 -9.08 -12.97 8.37
CA GLY A 119 -9.06 -11.65 7.73
C GLY A 119 -10.34 -10.86 8.01
N MET A 120 -10.21 -9.54 8.09
CA MET A 120 -11.36 -8.65 8.21
C MET A 120 -12.06 -8.48 6.87
N ASN A 121 -13.38 -8.49 6.85
CA ASN A 121 -14.16 -8.17 5.66
C ASN A 121 -14.01 -6.67 5.34
N SER A 122 -13.39 -6.36 4.20
CA SER A 122 -13.14 -4.98 3.74
C SER A 122 -14.38 -4.25 3.21
N GLY A 123 -15.48 -4.96 2.95
CA GLY A 123 -16.62 -4.44 2.19
C GLY A 123 -16.36 -4.28 0.68
N ILE A 124 -15.12 -4.44 0.21
CA ILE A 124 -14.76 -4.45 -1.21
C ILE A 124 -15.27 -5.76 -1.83
N ARG A 125 -15.93 -5.67 -2.99
CA ARG A 125 -16.36 -6.84 -3.78
C ARG A 125 -15.52 -6.97 -5.05
N VAL A 126 -15.10 -8.20 -5.36
CA VAL A 126 -14.54 -8.60 -6.65
C VAL A 126 -15.16 -9.94 -7.02
N ASP A 127 -15.56 -10.12 -8.28
CA ASP A 127 -16.30 -11.31 -8.77
C ASP A 127 -17.46 -11.71 -7.83
N ASP A 128 -18.28 -10.72 -7.47
CA ASP A 128 -19.39 -10.76 -6.51
C ASP A 128 -19.03 -11.21 -5.07
N LYS A 129 -17.78 -11.55 -4.78
CA LYS A 129 -17.29 -12.00 -3.47
C LYS A 129 -16.68 -10.84 -2.66
N GLU A 130 -17.01 -10.80 -1.38
CA GLU A 130 -16.39 -9.85 -0.42
C GLU A 130 -14.94 -10.27 -0.09
N LEU A 131 -14.03 -9.29 -0.06
CA LEU A 131 -12.62 -9.55 0.22
C LEU A 131 -12.32 -9.49 1.72
N ASN A 132 -11.91 -10.63 2.28
CA ASN A 132 -11.20 -10.73 3.55
C ASN A 132 -9.74 -10.30 3.38
N VAL A 133 -9.32 -9.33 4.18
CA VAL A 133 -8.01 -8.65 4.10
C VAL A 133 -7.34 -8.57 5.47
N TYR A 134 -6.07 -8.16 5.49
CA TYR A 134 -5.35 -7.72 6.67
C TYR A 134 -5.07 -6.22 6.59
N GLU A 135 -5.21 -5.54 7.73
CA GLU A 135 -4.94 -4.11 7.91
C GLU A 135 -3.74 -3.90 8.86
N ASP A 136 -3.45 -2.64 9.16
CA ASP A 136 -2.36 -2.23 10.05
C ASP A 136 -2.45 -2.90 11.43
N GLY A 137 -1.29 -3.28 11.99
CA GLY A 137 -1.21 -3.99 13.27
C GLY A 137 -1.64 -5.47 13.23
N THR A 138 -2.00 -6.04 12.07
CA THR A 138 -2.34 -7.46 11.98
C THR A 138 -1.17 -8.33 12.44
N ARG A 139 -1.39 -9.12 13.50
CA ARG A 139 -0.36 -9.96 14.13
C ARG A 139 -0.57 -11.43 13.82
N ILE A 140 0.45 -12.05 13.22
CA ILE A 140 0.45 -13.45 12.76
C ILE A 140 1.48 -14.23 13.60
N PRO A 141 1.05 -15.07 14.56
CA PRO A 141 1.95 -15.94 15.30
C PRO A 141 2.70 -16.91 14.38
N VAL A 142 3.96 -17.18 14.70
CA VAL A 142 4.80 -18.15 14.00
C VAL A 142 5.50 -19.07 15.00
N SER A 143 5.64 -20.34 14.64
CA SER A 143 6.45 -21.32 15.38
C SER A 143 7.50 -21.96 14.48
N ASP A 144 8.35 -22.80 15.08
CA ASP A 144 9.28 -23.70 14.37
C ASP A 144 10.29 -22.99 13.45
N LEU A 145 10.64 -21.75 13.81
CA LEU A 145 11.67 -20.96 13.14
C LEU A 145 13.06 -21.62 13.33
N PRO A 146 13.87 -21.76 12.27
CA PRO A 146 15.22 -22.29 12.39
C PRO A 146 16.14 -21.32 13.12
N ASN A 147 17.06 -21.86 13.92
CA ASN A 147 18.09 -21.10 14.62
C ASN A 147 19.41 -21.17 13.85
N GLY A 148 20.13 -20.04 13.74
CA GLY A 148 21.45 -19.98 13.13
C GLY A 148 21.80 -18.60 12.58
N PRO A 149 22.99 -18.44 11.98
CA PRO A 149 23.34 -17.26 11.21
C PRO A 149 22.51 -17.19 9.91
N ASN A 150 22.37 -15.98 9.36
CA ASN A 150 21.77 -15.71 8.04
C ASN A 150 20.36 -16.27 7.86
N VAL A 151 19.55 -16.23 8.93
CA VAL A 151 18.12 -16.55 8.91
C VAL A 151 17.32 -15.25 8.77
N HIS A 152 16.56 -15.11 7.69
CA HIS A 152 15.77 -13.92 7.39
C HIS A 152 14.29 -14.30 7.30
N LEU A 153 13.45 -13.66 8.11
CA LEU A 153 12.00 -13.87 8.06
C LEU A 153 11.41 -12.94 6.98
N ILE A 154 10.71 -13.51 6.01
CA ILE A 154 10.19 -12.83 4.82
C ILE A 154 8.67 -12.96 4.80
N VAL A 155 7.98 -11.84 4.56
CA VAL A 155 6.53 -11.77 4.41
C VAL A 155 6.22 -11.37 2.97
N ARG A 156 5.73 -12.32 2.17
CA ARG A 156 5.28 -12.01 0.81
C ARG A 156 3.84 -11.50 0.86
N VAL A 157 3.61 -10.34 0.26
CA VAL A 157 2.32 -9.63 0.23
C VAL A 157 2.00 -9.07 -1.14
N GLN A 158 0.73 -8.77 -1.38
CA GLN A 158 0.30 -7.80 -2.37
C GLN A 158 -0.57 -6.75 -1.69
N ALA A 159 -0.19 -5.48 -1.79
CA ALA A 159 -0.92 -4.35 -1.25
C ALA A 159 -1.87 -3.76 -2.29
N CYS A 160 -3.11 -3.48 -1.88
CA CYS A 160 -4.12 -2.83 -2.70
C CYS A 160 -4.72 -1.64 -1.93
N SER A 161 -5.05 -0.56 -2.65
CA SER A 161 -5.70 0.62 -2.07
C SER A 161 -7.20 0.36 -1.84
N SER A 162 -7.83 1.18 -1.00
CA SER A 162 -9.29 1.20 -0.83
C SER A 162 -10.05 1.49 -2.14
N ASP A 163 -9.41 2.13 -3.12
CA ASP A 163 -9.97 2.39 -4.47
C ASP A 163 -9.75 1.21 -5.45
N GLY A 164 -9.24 0.07 -4.98
CA GLY A 164 -9.03 -1.14 -5.78
C GLY A 164 -7.72 -1.17 -6.60
N VAL A 165 -6.79 -0.24 -6.38
CA VAL A 165 -5.50 -0.22 -7.09
C VAL A 165 -4.50 -1.13 -6.39
N CYS A 166 -4.26 -2.32 -6.94
CA CYS A 166 -3.23 -3.24 -6.47
C CYS A 166 -1.84 -2.94 -7.04
N LEU A 167 -0.83 -2.94 -6.18
CA LEU A 167 0.58 -2.82 -6.57
C LEU A 167 1.17 -4.18 -6.99
N PRO A 168 2.34 -4.19 -7.64
CA PRO A 168 3.18 -5.38 -7.74
C PRO A 168 3.44 -6.02 -6.36
N PRO A 169 3.43 -7.36 -6.25
CA PRO A 169 3.74 -8.06 -5.00
C PRO A 169 5.17 -7.78 -4.53
N ALA A 170 5.39 -7.83 -3.22
CA ALA A 170 6.71 -7.62 -2.61
C ALA A 170 7.02 -8.68 -1.55
N ASN A 171 8.32 -8.95 -1.37
CA ASN A 171 8.87 -9.76 -0.28
C ASN A 171 9.39 -8.80 0.81
N ILE A 172 8.64 -8.65 1.89
CA ILE A 172 8.95 -7.71 2.98
C ILE A 172 9.80 -8.42 4.03
N PRO A 173 11.02 -7.95 4.35
CA PRO A 173 11.77 -8.49 5.47
C PRO A 173 11.10 -8.10 6.80
N ALA A 174 10.99 -9.06 7.73
CA ALA A 174 10.62 -8.85 9.12
C ALA A 174 11.88 -9.06 9.99
N PRO A 175 12.63 -8.00 10.34
CA PRO A 175 13.98 -8.15 10.89
C PRO A 175 13.97 -8.84 12.26
N MET A 176 14.53 -10.04 12.34
CA MET A 176 14.68 -10.76 13.61
C MET A 176 15.85 -10.15 14.40
N SER A 177 15.55 -9.48 15.52
CA SER A 177 16.59 -9.00 16.44
C SER A 177 17.24 -10.17 17.19
N MET A 178 18.39 -10.62 16.69
CA MET A 178 19.30 -11.49 17.44
C MET A 178 19.72 -10.79 18.74
N ARG A 179 19.56 -11.48 19.87
CA ARG A 179 20.04 -11.10 21.21
C ARG A 179 21.12 -12.06 21.67
#